data_AF-A0A0H4WPH8-F1
#
_entry.id   AF-A0A0H4WPH8-F1
#
_cell.length_a   1.000
_cell.length_b   1.000
_cell.length_c   1.000
_cell.angle_alpha   90.00
_cell.angle_beta   90.00
_cell.angle_gamma   90.00
#
_symmetry.space_group_name_H-M   'P 1'
#
loop_
_entity.id
_entity.type
_entity.pdbx_description
1 polymer ?
#
loop_
_entity_poly.entity_id
_entity_poly.type
_entity_poly.pdbx_seq_one_letter_code
_entity_poly.pdbx_strand_id
1 'polypeptide(L)'
;MNLRDFALVCALALGATACGNTVLEEPQVVPVEETGVSTAAATATRIYAYEPTGTHQLSFETLGTFETRNGRRVLVIRGTTNRYLKDVFSFVPDDAFGTASIISERRFEVVLEEGHELNTMLSGMPLFVSIDTFTGSPTRYYAQIVLAPRFFDFRGPNSITVHENVDPVYVRNAAGTDNLMYRGRVDSAATSLTVTGPDGTPMVTRVDAGTFQLDWRYPAVYQAVDPHTDPLTFTATLNGGAVVTETARLVVRVTGLAISTHNDPYSTWPTPACQPSVYNCIHAQSEGTLDFGACGTHRQVQRCMLASACEVLPGQPLSLTEIAFPPPGHARQTPDSGASATTWYGLVGIDAYSTPECPATPVTIQAVVDHLHGTTQTVPPSDWGEVTDRAGMVVDNYFFGSSSSPLLAVIDAFAGGGPIQAWFAWEELPCHNCHSYAEYGALYYPNSGKVIMLKSYHGYDW
;
A
#
# COMPACT_ATOMS: atom_id res chain seq x y z
N MET A 1 48.95 -27.12 20.80
CA MET A 1 50.39 -27.29 20.56
C MET A 1 50.57 -28.05 19.27
N ASN A 2 51.24 -27.48 18.27
CA ASN A 2 52.09 -28.18 17.29
C ASN A 2 52.87 -27.12 16.49
N LEU A 3 54.01 -27.54 15.93
CA LEU A 3 55.03 -26.72 15.26
C LEU A 3 55.71 -27.62 14.20
N ARG A 4 56.44 -27.00 13.24
CA ARG A 4 57.17 -27.60 12.08
C ARG A 4 56.35 -27.72 10.79
N ASP A 5 56.90 -27.53 9.58
CA ASP A 5 58.27 -27.18 9.11
C ASP A 5 58.20 -25.93 8.17
N PHE A 6 59.23 -25.10 7.89
CA PHE A 6 60.53 -25.32 7.21
C PHE A 6 60.39 -25.95 5.80
N ALA A 7 61.09 -25.57 4.72
CA ALA A 7 62.18 -24.61 4.44
C ALA A 7 62.23 -24.33 2.88
N LEU A 8 63.06 -23.49 2.22
CA LEU A 8 64.08 -22.46 2.52
C LEU A 8 64.40 -21.66 1.20
N VAL A 9 65.02 -20.45 1.27
CA VAL A 9 66.08 -19.87 0.36
C VAL A 9 65.87 -19.90 -1.18
N CYS A 10 66.03 -18.82 -1.98
CA CYS A 10 66.73 -17.52 -1.84
C CYS A 10 66.09 -16.44 -2.82
N ALA A 11 66.63 -15.27 -3.21
CA ALA A 11 67.97 -14.68 -3.09
C ALA A 11 68.07 -13.12 -3.15
N LEU A 12 69.33 -12.67 -3.06
CA LEU A 12 69.98 -11.36 -3.23
C LEU A 12 69.65 -10.58 -4.54
N ALA A 13 69.87 -9.25 -4.67
CA ALA A 13 70.74 -8.37 -3.88
C ALA A 13 70.30 -6.88 -3.75
N LEU A 14 70.46 -6.35 -2.52
CA LEU A 14 71.04 -5.05 -2.13
C LEU A 14 70.90 -3.79 -3.02
N GLY A 15 70.27 -2.75 -2.45
CA GLY A 15 70.44 -1.33 -2.79
C GLY A 15 69.61 -0.45 -1.84
N ALA A 16 70.21 0.50 -1.12
CA ALA A 16 69.54 1.19 -0.02
C ALA A 16 69.78 2.71 -0.01
N THR A 17 68.73 3.49 0.28
CA THR A 17 68.67 4.46 1.41
C THR A 17 67.38 5.33 1.38
N ALA A 18 67.03 5.85 2.56
CA ALA A 18 66.21 7.05 2.82
C ALA A 18 64.70 7.07 2.45
N CYS A 19 63.89 6.92 3.52
CA CYS A 19 62.74 7.76 3.89
C CYS A 19 61.44 7.75 3.04
N GLY A 20 60.33 7.42 3.72
CA GLY A 20 59.01 8.00 3.44
C GLY A 20 58.09 7.18 2.53
N ASN A 21 57.59 6.03 3.00
CA ASN A 21 56.51 5.33 2.29
C ASN A 21 55.21 6.14 2.33
N THR A 22 54.90 6.80 1.21
CA THR A 22 53.55 7.25 0.90
C THR A 22 52.64 6.03 0.76
N VAL A 23 51.75 5.81 1.73
CA VAL A 23 50.57 4.97 1.51
C VAL A 23 49.67 5.75 0.55
N LEU A 24 49.22 5.10 -0.52
CA LEU A 24 48.23 5.69 -1.42
C LEU A 24 46.90 5.81 -0.67
N GLU A 25 46.34 7.02 -0.60
CA GLU A 25 44.99 7.22 -0.10
C GLU A 25 44.01 6.58 -1.10
N GLU A 26 43.38 5.47 -0.70
CA GLU A 26 42.13 5.06 -1.34
C GLU A 26 41.11 6.19 -1.11
N PRO A 27 40.41 6.68 -2.16
CA PRO A 27 39.43 7.73 -1.99
C PRO A 27 38.37 7.29 -0.98
N GLN A 28 38.16 8.08 0.08
CA GLN A 28 37.02 7.86 0.96
C GLN A 28 35.75 7.97 0.12
N VAL A 29 35.02 6.86 0.00
CA VAL A 29 33.68 6.84 -0.57
C VAL A 29 32.78 7.59 0.42
N VAL A 30 32.64 8.89 0.19
CA VAL A 30 31.64 9.73 0.86
C VAL A 30 30.28 9.07 0.61
N PRO A 31 29.54 8.67 1.65
CA PRO A 31 28.17 8.22 1.46
C PRO A 31 27.38 9.37 0.85
N VAL A 32 26.74 9.12 -0.29
CA VAL A 32 25.74 10.06 -0.80
C VAL A 32 24.61 10.06 0.22
N GLU A 33 24.38 11.21 0.87
CA GLU A 33 23.24 11.35 1.79
C GLU A 33 21.93 11.22 0.99
N GLU A 34 21.29 10.05 1.11
CA GLU A 34 19.83 10.01 1.06
C GLU A 34 19.28 10.92 2.16
N THR A 35 18.08 11.47 1.94
CA THR A 35 17.50 12.54 2.77
C THR A 35 17.55 12.21 4.26
N GLY A 36 18.02 13.17 5.07
CA GLY A 36 18.45 12.99 6.47
C GLY A 36 17.35 12.60 7.48
N VAL A 37 16.80 11.39 7.32
CA VAL A 37 15.88 10.73 8.25
C VAL A 37 16.69 10.01 9.31
N SER A 38 16.54 10.41 10.57
CA SER A 38 17.08 9.69 11.72
C SER A 38 15.99 8.83 12.37
N THR A 39 16.40 7.68 12.90
CA THR A 39 15.57 6.80 13.74
C THR A 39 16.24 6.57 15.10
N ALA A 40 15.45 6.46 16.17
CA ALA A 40 15.95 6.33 17.54
C ALA A 40 15.79 4.91 18.12
N ALA A 41 16.86 4.38 18.71
CA ALA A 41 16.84 3.15 19.49
C ALA A 41 16.23 3.34 20.90
N ALA A 42 15.80 2.26 21.54
CA ALA A 42 15.28 2.19 22.92
C ALA A 42 15.94 3.14 23.94
N THR A 43 17.28 3.20 23.93
CA THR A 43 18.09 3.89 24.95
C THR A 43 18.53 5.31 24.57
N ALA A 44 18.33 5.73 23.32
CA ALA A 44 18.72 7.07 22.88
C ALA A 44 17.81 8.12 23.54
N THR A 45 18.37 9.07 24.29
CA THR A 45 17.62 10.14 24.98
C THR A 45 17.27 11.33 24.08
N ARG A 46 18.01 11.51 22.98
CA ARG A 46 17.73 12.48 21.92
C ARG A 46 17.87 11.85 20.54
N ILE A 47 17.03 12.29 19.62
CA ILE A 47 17.13 12.03 18.17
C ILE A 47 17.53 13.33 17.47
N TYR A 48 18.27 13.25 16.36
CA TYR A 48 18.84 14.42 15.67
C TYR A 48 18.58 14.32 14.17
N ALA A 49 18.19 15.42 13.55
CA ALA A 49 18.14 15.56 12.10
C ALA A 49 18.93 16.78 11.66
N TYR A 50 19.44 16.70 10.43
CA TYR A 50 20.31 17.68 9.81
C TYR A 50 19.78 17.97 8.41
N GLU A 51 19.91 19.21 7.97
CA GLU A 51 19.85 19.52 6.53
C GLU A 51 21.16 19.05 5.85
N PRO A 52 21.14 18.52 4.61
CA PRO A 52 22.35 18.03 3.93
C PRO A 52 23.47 19.07 3.72
N THR A 53 23.16 20.36 3.77
CA THR A 53 24.13 21.47 3.74
C THR A 53 24.71 21.81 5.13
N GLY A 54 24.26 21.13 6.19
CA GLY A 54 24.66 21.35 7.58
C GLY A 54 24.13 22.65 8.21
N THR A 55 23.36 23.48 7.49
CA THR A 55 22.93 24.80 7.97
C THR A 55 21.90 24.72 9.10
N HIS A 56 20.96 23.79 9.03
CA HIS A 56 19.97 23.52 10.08
C HIS A 56 20.22 22.19 10.79
N GLN A 57 20.13 22.23 12.12
CA GLN A 57 20.14 21.05 12.99
C GLN A 57 18.96 21.18 13.96
N LEU A 58 18.20 20.09 14.08
CA LEU A 58 17.10 19.93 15.02
C LEU A 58 17.34 18.67 15.84
N SER A 59 16.96 18.69 17.12
CA SER A 59 16.95 17.51 17.96
C SER A 59 15.73 17.47 18.86
N PHE A 60 15.17 16.29 19.06
CA PHE A 60 14.07 16.07 20.01
C PHE A 60 14.52 15.24 21.20
N GLU A 61 13.97 15.54 22.38
CA GLU A 61 13.88 14.56 23.46
C GLU A 61 13.03 13.36 22.99
N THR A 62 13.56 12.14 23.07
CA THR A 62 12.88 10.95 22.51
C THR A 62 11.74 10.45 23.38
N LEU A 63 11.76 10.72 24.69
CA LEU A 63 10.69 10.39 25.62
C LEU A 63 9.73 11.58 25.71
N GLY A 64 8.47 11.38 25.28
CA GLY A 64 7.43 12.36 25.54
C GLY A 64 7.05 12.38 27.03
N THR A 65 6.75 13.56 27.56
CA THR A 65 6.34 13.75 28.96
C THR A 65 4.84 14.01 29.01
N PHE A 66 4.08 13.26 29.81
CA PHE A 66 2.68 13.64 30.07
C PHE A 66 2.60 14.69 31.18
N GLU A 67 1.72 15.66 30.99
CA GLU A 67 1.48 16.77 31.91
C GLU A 67 -0.03 17.04 32.02
N THR A 68 -0.46 17.65 33.11
CA THR A 68 -1.84 18.16 33.26
C THR A 68 -1.85 19.66 32.97
N ARG A 69 -2.48 20.08 31.88
CA ARG A 69 -2.62 21.48 31.48
C ARG A 69 -4.10 21.83 31.32
N ASN A 70 -4.54 22.92 31.94
CA ASN A 70 -5.95 23.38 31.93
C ASN A 70 -6.99 22.29 32.34
N GLY A 71 -6.60 21.36 33.23
CA GLY A 71 -7.44 20.24 33.66
C GLY A 71 -7.52 19.07 32.67
N ARG A 72 -6.80 19.12 31.55
CA ARG A 72 -6.65 18.03 30.58
C ARG A 72 -5.27 17.38 30.68
N ARG A 73 -5.20 16.09 30.38
CA ARG A 73 -3.96 15.35 30.20
C ARG A 73 -3.44 15.57 28.78
N VAL A 74 -2.16 15.93 28.66
CA VAL A 74 -1.51 16.22 27.39
C VAL A 74 -0.14 15.55 27.32
N LEU A 75 0.26 15.14 26.13
CA LEU A 75 1.62 14.73 25.83
C LEU A 75 2.44 15.95 25.40
N VAL A 76 3.63 16.11 25.93
CA VAL A 76 4.57 17.17 25.59
C VAL A 76 5.87 16.59 25.05
N ILE A 77 6.22 16.97 23.82
CA ILE A 77 7.51 16.63 23.16
C ILE A 77 8.34 17.89 22.95
N ARG A 78 9.67 17.80 23.13
CA ARG A 78 10.55 18.97 23.26
C ARG A 78 11.67 18.99 22.22
N GLY A 79 11.67 20.03 21.40
CA GLY A 79 12.64 20.29 20.34
C GLY A 79 13.70 21.32 20.75
N THR A 80 14.93 21.12 20.28
CA THR A 80 16.05 22.07 20.40
C THR A 80 16.71 22.27 19.04
N THR A 81 16.89 23.53 18.63
CA THR A 81 17.47 23.95 17.34
C THR A 81 18.89 24.48 17.50
N ASN A 82 19.71 24.44 16.43
CA ASN A 82 20.98 25.18 16.43
C ASN A 82 20.82 26.69 16.18
N ARG A 83 19.66 27.13 15.67
CA ARG A 83 19.31 28.54 15.36
C ARG A 83 18.34 29.16 16.36
N TYR A 84 18.32 30.49 16.39
CA TYR A 84 17.38 31.30 17.18
C TYR A 84 15.96 31.23 16.60
N LEU A 85 15.00 30.78 17.40
CA LEU A 85 13.60 30.63 17.02
C LEU A 85 12.89 31.99 16.94
N LYS A 86 12.10 32.17 15.89
CA LYS A 86 11.22 33.33 15.67
C LYS A 86 9.75 32.95 15.85
N ASP A 87 9.35 31.82 15.27
CA ASP A 87 7.98 31.29 15.35
C ASP A 87 7.99 29.76 15.12
N VAL A 88 6.99 29.04 15.65
CA VAL A 88 6.82 27.59 15.48
C VAL A 88 5.34 27.22 15.39
N PHE A 89 4.99 26.33 14.46
CA PHE A 89 3.60 25.94 14.20
C PHE A 89 3.49 24.46 13.85
N SER A 90 2.58 23.72 14.49
CA SER A 90 2.39 22.28 14.31
C SER A 90 1.10 21.94 13.56
N PHE A 91 1.18 20.96 12.66
CA PHE A 91 0.10 20.61 11.73
C PHE A 91 0.21 19.16 11.22
N VAL A 92 -0.87 18.69 10.62
CA VAL A 92 -0.96 17.48 9.81
C VAL A 92 -1.39 17.90 8.38
N PRO A 93 -1.54 16.99 7.40
CA PRO A 93 -2.18 17.34 6.14
C PRO A 93 -3.51 18.08 6.36
N ASP A 94 -3.66 19.22 5.69
CA ASP A 94 -4.82 20.12 5.65
C ASP A 94 -5.26 20.81 6.97
N ASP A 95 -4.87 20.32 8.16
CA ASP A 95 -5.32 20.83 9.46
C ASP A 95 -4.19 21.22 10.45
N ALA A 96 -4.45 22.28 11.24
CA ALA A 96 -3.64 22.63 12.41
C ALA A 96 -3.76 21.55 13.49
N PHE A 97 -2.67 21.18 14.15
CA PHE A 97 -2.64 19.97 15.00
C PHE A 97 -1.69 20.09 16.18
N GLY A 98 -2.19 19.81 17.38
CA GLY A 98 -1.49 20.13 18.63
C GLY A 98 -1.25 21.63 18.81
N THR A 99 -0.43 21.97 19.79
CA THR A 99 0.03 23.36 20.02
C THR A 99 1.55 23.40 20.14
N ALA A 100 2.22 23.94 19.11
CA ALA A 100 3.62 24.30 19.18
C ALA A 100 3.82 25.62 19.94
N SER A 101 4.88 25.74 20.73
CA SER A 101 5.23 27.00 21.42
C SER A 101 6.73 27.11 21.72
N ILE A 102 7.28 28.32 21.64
CA ILE A 102 8.68 28.62 21.99
C ILE A 102 8.81 28.71 23.52
N ILE A 103 9.68 27.89 24.11
CA ILE A 103 9.96 27.86 25.56
C ILE A 103 11.33 28.45 25.92
N SER A 104 12.21 28.65 24.92
CA SER A 104 13.50 29.34 25.06
C SER A 104 14.03 29.76 23.69
N GLU A 105 15.04 30.63 23.65
CA GLU A 105 15.67 31.18 22.43
C GLU A 105 15.95 30.16 21.31
N ARG A 106 16.22 28.90 21.67
CA ARG A 106 16.45 27.78 20.74
C ARG A 106 15.72 26.48 21.14
N ARG A 107 14.66 26.57 21.96
CA ARG A 107 13.86 25.41 22.37
C ARG A 107 12.37 25.69 22.21
N PHE A 108 11.66 24.72 21.70
CA PHE A 108 10.21 24.72 21.61
C PHE A 108 9.65 23.40 22.14
N GLU A 109 8.37 23.38 22.43
CA GLU A 109 7.63 22.14 22.69
C GLU A 109 6.40 22.07 21.79
N VAL A 110 5.95 20.86 21.49
CA VAL A 110 4.62 20.62 20.96
C VAL A 110 3.81 19.85 21.99
N VAL A 111 2.61 20.34 22.24
CA VAL A 111 1.61 19.75 23.13
C VAL A 111 0.56 19.06 22.27
N LEU A 112 0.20 17.82 22.60
CA LEU A 112 -0.86 17.04 21.98
C LEU A 112 -1.87 16.62 23.05
N GLU A 113 -3.16 16.86 22.85
CA GLU A 113 -4.19 16.41 23.78
C GLU A 113 -4.40 14.89 23.73
N GLU A 114 -4.73 14.31 24.90
CA GLU A 114 -5.26 12.95 24.96
C GLU A 114 -6.57 12.84 24.16
N GLY A 115 -6.78 11.71 23.49
CA GLY A 115 -7.93 11.50 22.62
C GLY A 115 -7.53 11.53 21.15
N HIS A 116 -8.21 12.37 20.35
CA HIS A 116 -8.06 12.35 18.90
C HIS A 116 -6.64 12.69 18.44
N GLU A 117 -6.02 13.74 18.99
CA GLU A 117 -4.69 14.18 18.54
C GLU A 117 -3.64 13.09 18.77
N LEU A 118 -3.50 12.64 20.02
CA LEU A 118 -2.55 11.61 20.38
C LEU A 118 -2.82 10.28 19.65
N ASN A 119 -4.08 9.83 19.51
CA ASN A 119 -4.40 8.60 18.77
C ASN A 119 -4.01 8.71 17.29
N THR A 120 -4.31 9.84 16.66
CA THR A 120 -3.98 10.09 15.25
C THR A 120 -2.47 10.01 15.01
N MET A 121 -1.65 10.57 15.92
CA MET A 121 -0.19 10.46 15.86
C MET A 121 0.30 9.02 16.08
N LEU A 122 -0.09 8.37 17.18
CA LEU A 122 0.34 7.01 17.52
C LEU A 122 -0.09 5.97 16.47
N SER A 123 -1.18 6.22 15.73
CA SER A 123 -1.60 5.39 14.59
C SER A 123 -0.64 5.39 13.40
N GLY A 124 0.46 6.17 13.44
CA GLY A 124 1.45 6.28 12.38
C GLY A 124 1.19 7.43 11.39
N MET A 125 0.49 8.49 11.81
CA MET A 125 0.49 9.75 11.06
C MET A 125 1.65 10.63 11.55
N PRO A 126 2.52 11.14 10.65
CA PRO A 126 3.57 12.07 11.06
C PRO A 126 2.98 13.42 11.49
N LEU A 127 3.58 14.02 12.51
CA LEU A 127 3.39 15.43 12.84
C LEU A 127 4.36 16.25 12.00
N PHE A 128 3.90 17.35 11.41
CA PHE A 128 4.76 18.36 10.81
C PHE A 128 4.88 19.58 11.71
N VAL A 129 6.06 20.20 11.73
CA VAL A 129 6.30 21.47 12.42
C VAL A 129 7.01 22.43 11.49
N SER A 130 6.41 23.59 11.24
CA SER A 130 7.05 24.74 10.60
C SER A 130 7.90 25.47 11.64
N ILE A 131 9.16 25.74 11.32
CA ILE A 131 10.13 26.36 12.22
C ILE A 131 10.70 27.60 11.52
N ASP A 132 10.31 28.77 12.01
CA ASP A 132 10.84 30.07 11.60
C ASP A 132 11.99 30.47 12.53
N THR A 133 13.06 31.03 11.96
CA THR A 133 14.27 31.42 12.69
C THR A 133 14.73 32.84 12.35
N PHE A 134 15.42 33.48 13.29
CA PHE A 134 16.05 34.78 13.06
C PHE A 134 17.37 34.67 12.28
N THR A 135 18.00 33.48 12.24
CA THR A 135 19.29 33.27 11.60
C THR A 135 19.37 31.90 10.91
N GLY A 136 19.75 31.89 9.65
CA GLY A 136 19.76 30.70 8.79
C GLY A 136 19.64 31.12 7.32
N SER A 137 19.85 30.18 6.41
CA SER A 137 19.50 30.34 5.00
C SER A 137 19.08 28.96 4.46
N PRO A 138 17.77 28.69 4.30
CA PRO A 138 16.63 29.59 4.53
C PRO A 138 16.41 29.98 6.01
N THR A 139 15.52 30.93 6.28
CA THR A 139 15.10 31.25 7.66
C THR A 139 13.91 30.41 8.13
N ARG A 140 13.18 29.78 7.20
CA ARG A 140 12.09 28.83 7.45
C ARG A 140 12.51 27.43 7.04
N TYR A 141 12.17 26.44 7.84
CA TYR A 141 12.27 25.02 7.48
C TYR A 141 11.17 24.21 8.15
N TYR A 142 10.97 22.98 7.67
CA TYR A 142 9.97 22.05 8.18
C TYR A 142 10.64 20.85 8.83
N ALA A 143 10.02 20.33 9.89
CA ALA A 143 10.38 19.07 10.50
C ALA A 143 9.24 18.06 10.34
N GLN A 144 9.58 16.80 10.02
CA GLN A 144 8.69 15.66 10.15
C GLN A 144 9.06 14.90 11.42
N ILE A 145 8.07 14.61 12.26
CA ILE A 145 8.21 13.92 13.54
C ILE A 145 7.29 12.69 13.53
N VAL A 146 7.84 11.51 13.82
CA VAL A 146 7.07 10.27 13.97
C VAL A 146 7.00 9.89 15.45
N LEU A 147 5.78 9.71 15.96
CA LEU A 147 5.51 9.23 17.31
C LEU A 147 5.00 7.79 17.27
N ALA A 148 5.46 6.96 18.20
CA ALA A 148 4.93 5.60 18.37
C ALA A 148 4.97 5.18 19.85
N PRO A 149 4.08 4.26 20.29
CA PRO A 149 4.20 3.64 21.60
C PRO A 149 5.35 2.62 21.57
N ARG A 150 6.18 2.62 22.61
CA ARG A 150 7.37 1.78 22.74
C ARG A 150 7.59 1.32 24.18
N PHE A 151 8.08 0.09 24.35
CA PHE A 151 8.49 -0.42 25.64
C PHE A 151 9.91 0.06 26.01
N PHE A 152 10.11 0.41 27.29
CA PHE A 152 11.40 0.79 27.84
C PHE A 152 11.53 0.35 29.31
N ASP A 153 12.70 0.56 29.93
CA ASP A 153 12.96 0.24 31.34
C ASP A 153 12.70 -1.24 31.68
N PHE A 154 13.13 -2.14 30.78
CA PHE A 154 13.03 -3.59 30.91
C PHE A 154 13.83 -4.10 32.13
N ARG A 155 13.18 -4.83 33.04
CA ARG A 155 13.77 -5.41 34.25
C ARG A 155 13.16 -6.78 34.52
N GLY A 156 13.95 -7.83 34.32
CA GLY A 156 13.51 -9.21 34.51
C GLY A 156 14.57 -10.24 34.10
N PRO A 157 14.21 -11.53 34.06
CA PRO A 157 15.05 -12.59 33.55
C PRO A 157 14.89 -12.76 32.02
N ASN A 158 16.00 -13.01 31.32
CA ASN A 158 16.08 -13.23 29.86
C ASN A 158 15.26 -14.45 29.33
N SER A 159 14.44 -15.09 30.16
CA SER A 159 13.46 -16.13 29.81
C SER A 159 12.14 -15.54 29.29
N ILE A 160 11.93 -14.24 29.48
CA ILE A 160 10.95 -13.42 28.76
C ILE A 160 11.78 -12.44 27.90
N THR A 161 11.22 -12.00 26.77
CA THR A 161 11.78 -10.96 25.92
C THR A 161 10.63 -10.13 25.38
N VAL A 162 10.30 -9.03 26.07
CA VAL A 162 9.35 -8.02 25.59
C VAL A 162 10.03 -7.20 24.48
N HIS A 163 9.40 -7.08 23.31
CA HIS A 163 9.96 -6.32 22.19
C HIS A 163 9.72 -4.80 22.37
N GLU A 164 10.64 -3.95 21.90
CA GLU A 164 10.48 -2.48 22.02
C GLU A 164 9.22 -1.98 21.29
N ASN A 165 8.91 -2.56 20.13
CA ASN A 165 7.83 -2.10 19.27
C ASN A 165 6.45 -2.46 19.82
N VAL A 166 5.60 -1.44 19.94
CA VAL A 166 4.14 -1.57 19.86
C VAL A 166 3.69 -0.81 18.62
N ASP A 167 3.31 -1.53 17.56
CA ASP A 167 3.05 -0.93 16.25
C ASP A 167 1.56 -0.90 15.92
N PRO A 168 1.06 0.17 15.26
CA PRO A 168 -0.34 0.29 14.87
C PRO A 168 -0.63 -0.61 13.66
N VAL A 169 -1.58 -1.52 13.79
CA VAL A 169 -2.01 -2.49 12.76
C VAL A 169 -3.51 -2.37 12.47
N TYR A 170 -3.92 -2.81 11.27
CA TYR A 170 -5.32 -2.77 10.86
C TYR A 170 -6.03 -4.09 11.22
N VAL A 171 -7.02 -4.01 12.11
CA VAL A 171 -7.85 -5.14 12.54
C VAL A 171 -9.33 -4.75 12.42
N ARG A 172 -9.97 -5.19 11.34
CA ARG A 172 -11.37 -4.93 11.01
C ARG A 172 -12.28 -5.39 12.15
N ASN A 173 -12.98 -4.46 12.81
CA ASN A 173 -13.95 -4.83 13.83
C ASN A 173 -15.34 -5.10 13.21
N ALA A 174 -16.17 -5.91 13.87
CA ALA A 174 -17.49 -6.29 13.38
C ALA A 174 -18.51 -5.13 13.33
N ALA A 175 -18.18 -3.96 13.90
CA ALA A 175 -19.00 -2.75 13.87
C ALA A 175 -18.57 -1.76 12.77
N GLY A 176 -17.43 -1.99 12.10
CA GLY A 176 -16.81 -1.07 11.13
C GLY A 176 -16.18 0.21 11.71
N THR A 177 -16.39 0.51 13.00
CA THR A 177 -16.16 1.83 13.62
C THR A 177 -14.74 2.08 14.15
N ASP A 178 -13.98 1.03 14.45
CA ASP A 178 -12.60 1.14 14.92
C ASP A 178 -11.78 -0.04 14.39
N ASN A 179 -10.92 0.25 13.42
CA ASN A 179 -10.07 -0.74 12.77
C ASN A 179 -8.59 -0.63 13.21
N LEU A 180 -8.30 0.19 14.24
CA LEU A 180 -6.96 0.40 14.77
C LEU A 180 -6.74 -0.49 16.00
N MET A 181 -5.75 -1.37 15.91
CA MET A 181 -5.18 -2.08 17.06
C MET A 181 -3.72 -1.67 17.22
N TYR A 182 -3.27 -1.53 18.45
CA TYR A 182 -1.85 -1.37 18.78
C TYR A 182 -1.31 -2.73 19.22
N ARG A 183 -0.25 -3.20 18.56
CA ARG A 183 0.25 -4.57 18.68
C ARG A 183 1.69 -4.61 19.15
N GLY A 184 1.89 -5.17 20.34
CA GLY A 184 3.20 -5.54 20.89
C GLY A 184 3.46 -7.05 20.80
N ARG A 185 4.71 -7.45 21.06
CA ARG A 185 5.16 -8.84 21.03
C ARG A 185 5.98 -9.19 22.27
N VAL A 186 5.83 -10.41 22.75
CA VAL A 186 6.68 -11.02 23.78
C VAL A 186 7.07 -12.42 23.34
N ASP A 187 8.36 -12.72 23.36
CA ASP A 187 8.85 -14.09 23.18
C ASP A 187 9.19 -14.71 24.55
N SER A 188 8.68 -15.92 24.81
CA SER A 188 9.00 -16.71 26.00
C SER A 188 8.63 -18.17 25.79
N ALA A 189 9.52 -19.10 26.19
CA ALA A 189 9.27 -20.55 26.10
C ALA A 189 8.30 -21.03 27.19
N ALA A 190 7.04 -20.59 27.09
CA ALA A 190 6.05 -20.64 28.15
C ALA A 190 4.73 -21.29 27.72
N THR A 191 4.01 -21.89 28.67
CA THR A 191 2.65 -22.42 28.48
C THR A 191 1.60 -21.31 28.50
N SER A 192 1.84 -20.25 29.30
CA SER A 192 1.00 -19.07 29.43
C SER A 192 1.82 -17.81 29.70
N LEU A 193 1.35 -16.67 29.19
CA LEU A 193 1.79 -15.32 29.57
C LEU A 193 0.57 -14.54 30.06
N THR A 194 0.73 -13.77 31.13
CA THR A 194 -0.22 -12.72 31.54
C THR A 194 0.51 -11.38 31.65
N VAL A 195 -0.22 -10.28 31.42
CA VAL A 195 0.29 -8.92 31.60
C VAL A 195 -0.66 -8.19 32.54
N THR A 196 -0.12 -7.65 33.62
CA THR A 196 -0.85 -6.82 34.59
C THR A 196 -0.23 -5.42 34.68
N GLY A 197 -1.01 -4.47 35.15
CA GLY A 197 -0.64 -3.08 35.37
C GLY A 197 -1.76 -2.37 36.14
N PRO A 198 -1.55 -1.14 36.63
CA PRO A 198 -2.61 -0.38 37.30
C PRO A 198 -3.78 -0.09 36.36
N ASP A 199 -3.49 0.29 35.11
CA ASP A 199 -4.44 0.58 34.04
C ASP A 199 -3.90 0.05 32.69
N GLY A 200 -4.74 0.03 31.65
CA GLY A 200 -4.28 -0.18 30.27
C GLY A 200 -3.71 -1.56 29.92
N THR A 201 -4.22 -2.66 30.48
CA THR A 201 -3.72 -4.01 30.16
C THR A 201 -4.05 -4.47 28.72
N PRO A 202 -3.15 -5.19 28.04
CA PRO A 202 -3.42 -5.78 26.72
C PRO A 202 -4.32 -7.02 26.81
N MET A 203 -4.99 -7.33 25.70
CA MET A 203 -5.39 -8.70 25.41
C MET A 203 -4.15 -9.52 25.02
N VAL A 204 -3.80 -10.52 25.83
CA VAL A 204 -2.69 -11.44 25.53
C VAL A 204 -3.19 -12.63 24.71
N THR A 205 -2.62 -12.85 23.53
CA THR A 205 -2.92 -14.01 22.67
C THR A 205 -1.65 -14.79 22.38
N ARG A 206 -1.66 -16.11 22.56
CA ARG A 206 -0.53 -16.97 22.17
C ARG A 206 -0.59 -17.24 20.66
N VAL A 207 0.48 -16.91 19.94
CA VAL A 207 0.56 -17.08 18.49
C VAL A 207 1.14 -18.45 18.14
N ASP A 208 2.20 -18.87 18.84
CA ASP A 208 2.87 -20.16 18.63
C ASP A 208 3.46 -20.74 19.93
N ALA A 209 4.38 -21.71 19.82
CA ALA A 209 5.00 -22.36 20.96
C ALA A 209 5.84 -21.41 21.86
N GLY A 210 6.36 -20.30 21.33
CA GLY A 210 7.17 -19.31 22.05
C GLY A 210 6.74 -17.85 21.90
N THR A 211 5.89 -17.51 20.92
CA THR A 211 5.47 -16.12 20.66
C THR A 211 4.10 -15.80 21.27
N PHE A 212 4.01 -14.65 21.95
CA PHE A 212 2.78 -14.03 22.43
C PHE A 212 2.58 -12.63 21.81
N GLN A 213 1.35 -12.36 21.40
CA GLN A 213 0.87 -11.08 20.89
C GLN A 213 0.16 -10.32 22.00
N LEU A 214 0.39 -9.00 22.06
CA LEU A 214 -0.25 -8.08 22.99
C LEU A 214 -1.06 -7.07 22.19
N ASP A 215 -2.38 -7.12 22.30
CA ASP A 215 -3.27 -6.25 21.54
C ASP A 215 -4.00 -5.25 22.46
N TRP A 216 -3.89 -3.95 22.14
CA TRP A 216 -4.61 -2.87 22.80
C TRP A 216 -5.47 -2.08 21.81
N ARG A 217 -6.69 -1.72 22.22
CA ARG A 217 -7.42 -0.59 21.64
C ARG A 217 -6.97 0.72 22.27
N TYR A 218 -7.10 1.85 21.56
CA TYR A 218 -6.60 3.14 22.04
C TYR A 218 -7.01 3.51 23.49
N PRO A 219 -8.23 3.21 23.97
CA PRO A 219 -8.61 3.47 25.37
C PRO A 219 -7.73 2.80 26.43
N ALA A 220 -7.10 1.67 26.11
CA ALA A 220 -6.13 1.02 27.00
C ALA A 220 -4.70 1.55 26.77
N VAL A 221 -4.34 1.93 25.54
CA VAL A 221 -3.00 2.48 25.23
C VAL A 221 -2.77 3.81 25.93
N TYR A 222 -3.73 4.76 25.89
CA TYR A 222 -3.50 6.08 26.48
C TYR A 222 -3.26 6.01 28.00
N GLN A 223 -3.84 5.01 28.66
CA GLN A 223 -3.62 4.70 30.07
C GLN A 223 -2.23 4.09 30.29
N ALA A 224 -1.89 3.06 29.52
CA ALA A 224 -0.62 2.32 29.67
C ALA A 224 0.65 3.16 29.45
N VAL A 225 0.56 4.29 28.75
CA VAL A 225 1.69 5.21 28.49
C VAL A 225 1.93 6.28 29.57
N ASP A 226 1.21 6.26 30.70
CA ASP A 226 1.30 7.31 31.72
C ASP A 226 2.58 7.21 32.59
N PRO A 227 3.30 8.33 32.88
CA PRO A 227 4.36 8.36 33.90
C PRO A 227 3.90 8.00 35.33
N HIS A 228 2.60 8.09 35.63
CA HIS A 228 1.99 7.59 36.87
C HIS A 228 1.78 6.07 36.88
N THR A 229 1.94 5.35 35.76
CA THR A 229 1.89 3.88 35.79
C THR A 229 3.08 3.31 36.55
N ASP A 230 2.82 2.33 37.40
CA ASP A 230 3.79 1.28 37.68
C ASP A 230 4.04 0.47 36.40
N PRO A 231 5.26 -0.06 36.17
CA PRO A 231 5.58 -0.83 34.97
C PRO A 231 4.59 -1.97 34.72
N LEU A 232 4.26 -2.21 33.44
CA LEU A 232 3.53 -3.42 33.07
C LEU A 232 4.36 -4.64 33.48
N THR A 233 3.69 -5.61 34.11
CA THR A 233 4.27 -6.78 34.73
C THR A 233 3.90 -8.02 33.92
N PHE A 234 4.90 -8.60 33.27
CA PHE A 234 4.80 -9.72 32.35
C PHE A 234 5.13 -11.00 33.13
N THR A 235 4.11 -11.82 33.42
CA THR A 235 4.29 -13.06 34.18
C THR A 235 4.11 -14.27 33.26
N ALA A 236 5.16 -15.06 33.10
CA ALA A 236 5.16 -16.25 32.24
C ALA A 236 5.31 -17.53 33.05
N THR A 237 4.52 -18.54 32.71
CA THR A 237 4.69 -19.91 33.21
C THR A 237 5.52 -20.68 32.19
N LEU A 238 6.81 -20.87 32.45
CA LEU A 238 7.71 -21.55 31.53
C LEU A 238 7.31 -23.01 31.29
N ASN A 239 7.73 -23.59 30.17
CA ASN A 239 7.43 -24.99 29.82
C ASN A 239 7.91 -26.01 30.88
N GLY A 240 8.86 -25.65 31.75
CA GLY A 240 9.27 -26.44 32.91
C GLY A 240 8.46 -26.21 34.20
N GLY A 241 7.34 -25.48 34.15
CA GLY A 241 6.48 -25.15 35.29
C GLY A 241 6.96 -24.01 36.19
N ALA A 242 8.17 -23.50 35.98
CA ALA A 242 8.68 -22.33 36.70
C ALA A 242 7.94 -21.04 36.28
N VAL A 243 7.49 -20.26 37.26
CA VAL A 243 6.90 -18.93 37.02
C VAL A 243 8.01 -17.88 37.09
N VAL A 244 8.05 -16.99 36.11
CA VAL A 244 9.02 -15.89 35.99
C VAL A 244 8.31 -14.58 35.67
N THR A 245 8.89 -13.46 36.08
CA THR A 245 8.30 -12.14 35.91
C THR A 245 9.32 -11.15 35.37
N GLU A 246 8.97 -10.47 34.28
CA GLU A 246 9.64 -9.28 33.75
C GLU A 246 8.75 -8.06 33.97
N THR A 247 9.33 -6.87 34.04
CA THR A 247 8.63 -5.59 34.05
C THR A 247 9.17 -4.69 32.95
N ALA A 248 8.28 -3.95 32.27
CA ALA A 248 8.65 -2.92 31.30
C ALA A 248 7.59 -1.82 31.29
N ARG A 249 8.00 -0.58 31.04
CA ARG A 249 7.12 0.58 30.93
C ARG A 249 6.75 0.83 29.47
N LEU A 250 5.49 1.12 29.17
CA LEU A 250 5.10 1.62 27.85
C LEU A 250 5.18 3.15 27.87
N VAL A 251 5.68 3.76 26.79
CA VAL A 251 5.79 5.23 26.65
C VAL A 251 5.55 5.65 25.21
N VAL A 252 5.15 6.90 25.01
CA VAL A 252 5.20 7.52 23.68
C VAL A 252 6.61 8.02 23.40
N ARG A 253 7.21 7.58 22.29
CA ARG A 253 8.54 8.01 21.86
C ARG A 253 8.51 8.73 20.51
N VAL A 254 9.40 9.70 20.35
CA VAL A 254 9.82 10.19 19.04
C VAL A 254 10.74 9.13 18.43
N THR A 255 10.23 8.38 17.46
CA THR A 255 10.95 7.26 16.82
C THR A 255 11.61 7.64 15.51
N GLY A 256 11.12 8.68 14.83
CA GLY A 256 11.68 9.22 13.60
C GLY A 256 11.68 10.76 13.57
N LEU A 257 12.73 11.35 12.99
CA LEU A 257 12.88 12.79 12.81
C LEU A 257 13.58 13.09 11.46
N ALA A 258 13.04 14.03 10.69
CA ALA A 258 13.65 14.53 9.46
C ALA A 258 13.44 16.05 9.29
N ILE A 259 14.28 16.71 8.49
CA ILE A 259 14.19 18.14 8.14
C ILE A 259 14.00 18.30 6.63
N SER A 260 13.27 19.34 6.22
CA SER A 260 13.24 19.83 4.84
C SER A 260 13.30 21.35 4.80
N THR A 261 14.07 21.89 3.86
CA THR A 261 14.16 23.32 3.52
C THR A 261 13.40 23.68 2.24
N HIS A 262 12.61 22.75 1.70
CA HIS A 262 11.63 23.04 0.64
C HIS A 262 10.49 23.90 1.20
N ASN A 263 9.90 24.75 0.35
CA ASN A 263 8.75 25.59 0.70
C ASN A 263 7.44 24.79 0.92
N ASP A 264 7.43 23.51 0.56
CA ASP A 264 6.33 22.58 0.75
C ASP A 264 6.84 21.30 1.46
N PRO A 265 6.34 20.97 2.67
CA PRO A 265 6.68 19.71 3.32
C PRO A 265 6.14 18.49 2.56
N TYR A 266 5.01 18.62 1.85
CA TYR A 266 4.36 17.52 1.13
C TYR A 266 5.07 17.19 -0.19
N SER A 267 5.83 18.11 -0.78
CA SER A 267 6.74 17.79 -1.89
C SER A 267 7.97 17.00 -1.43
N THR A 268 8.32 17.05 -0.15
CA THR A 268 9.45 16.28 0.42
C THR A 268 9.00 14.95 1.00
N TRP A 269 7.86 14.96 1.69
CA TRP A 269 7.26 13.79 2.33
C TRP A 269 5.80 13.62 1.85
N PRO A 270 5.60 13.32 0.55
CA PRO A 270 4.26 13.15 0.01
C PRO A 270 3.56 11.98 0.71
N THR A 271 2.29 12.17 1.07
CA THR A 271 1.44 11.12 1.66
C THR A 271 1.42 9.90 0.72
N PRO A 272 2.03 8.75 1.08
CA PRO A 272 2.17 7.64 0.14
C PRO A 272 0.80 7.07 -0.25
N ALA A 273 0.56 6.92 -1.55
CA ALA A 273 -0.59 6.18 -2.08
C ALA A 273 -0.61 4.72 -1.58
N CYS A 274 -1.71 4.01 -1.83
CA CYS A 274 -1.72 2.56 -1.61
C CYS A 274 -0.55 1.89 -2.37
N GLN A 275 0.14 0.97 -1.70
CA GLN A 275 1.33 0.32 -2.26
C GLN A 275 0.95 -1.06 -2.84
N PRO A 276 1.44 -1.44 -4.04
CA PRO A 276 1.09 -2.71 -4.68
C PRO A 276 1.35 -3.95 -3.81
N SER A 277 2.42 -3.95 -3.01
CA SER A 277 2.73 -5.03 -2.06
C SER A 277 1.67 -5.18 -0.96
N VAL A 278 1.17 -4.06 -0.43
CA VAL A 278 0.13 -4.01 0.61
C VAL A 278 -1.22 -4.42 0.01
N TYR A 279 -1.57 -3.88 -1.16
CA TYR A 279 -2.78 -4.24 -1.91
C TYR A 279 -2.85 -5.74 -2.21
N ASN A 280 -1.77 -6.30 -2.77
CA ASN A 280 -1.69 -7.71 -3.10
C ASN A 280 -1.75 -8.59 -1.85
N CYS A 281 -1.13 -8.17 -0.73
CA CYS A 281 -1.24 -8.90 0.53
C CYS A 281 -2.69 -8.93 1.06
N ILE A 282 -3.41 -7.81 0.98
CA ILE A 282 -4.82 -7.73 1.42
C ILE A 282 -5.71 -8.65 0.57
N HIS A 283 -5.54 -8.63 -0.76
CA HIS A 283 -6.36 -9.43 -1.69
C HIS A 283 -5.94 -10.90 -1.77
N ALA A 284 -4.75 -11.25 -1.26
CA ALA A 284 -4.34 -12.64 -1.05
C ALA A 284 -4.84 -13.26 0.26
N GLN A 285 -5.55 -12.50 1.12
CA GLN A 285 -6.18 -13.06 2.32
C GLN A 285 -7.43 -13.88 2.00
N SER A 286 -7.70 -14.89 2.83
CA SER A 286 -8.97 -15.63 2.78
C SER A 286 -10.18 -14.74 3.03
N GLU A 287 -11.32 -15.10 2.42
CA GLU A 287 -12.60 -14.49 2.74
C GLU A 287 -12.89 -14.57 4.25
N GLY A 288 -13.36 -13.47 4.83
CA GLY A 288 -13.61 -13.36 6.28
C GLY A 288 -12.40 -12.98 7.14
N THR A 289 -11.19 -12.81 6.57
CA THR A 289 -10.04 -12.29 7.33
C THR A 289 -10.34 -10.91 7.91
N LEU A 290 -10.08 -10.74 9.21
CA LEU A 290 -10.27 -9.49 9.95
C LEU A 290 -8.95 -8.78 10.28
N ASP A 291 -7.87 -9.55 10.51
CA ASP A 291 -6.56 -9.03 10.88
C ASP A 291 -5.66 -8.89 9.64
N PHE A 292 -5.23 -7.68 9.36
CA PHE A 292 -4.37 -7.34 8.21
C PHE A 292 -2.99 -6.82 8.67
N GLY A 293 -2.62 -6.99 9.95
CA GLY A 293 -1.34 -6.53 10.47
C GLY A 293 -0.12 -7.18 9.81
N ALA A 294 -0.29 -8.38 9.22
CA ALA A 294 0.73 -9.04 8.40
C ALA A 294 1.01 -8.31 7.07
N CYS A 295 0.07 -7.49 6.59
CA CYS A 295 0.21 -6.73 5.34
C CYS A 295 0.80 -5.32 5.51
N GLY A 296 1.03 -4.88 6.76
CA GLY A 296 1.66 -3.60 7.08
C GLY A 296 0.98 -2.85 8.22
N THR A 297 1.42 -1.61 8.42
CA THR A 297 0.86 -0.72 9.44
C THR A 297 -0.59 -0.33 9.13
N HIS A 298 -1.31 0.10 10.17
CA HIS A 298 -2.68 0.59 10.09
C HIS A 298 -2.88 1.58 8.92
N ARG A 299 -2.01 2.60 8.79
CA ARG A 299 -2.12 3.63 7.74
C ARG A 299 -1.83 3.09 6.33
N GLN A 300 -0.92 2.12 6.19
CA GLN A 300 -0.66 1.48 4.89
C GLN A 300 -1.87 0.67 4.42
N VAL A 301 -2.42 -0.18 5.29
CA VAL A 301 -3.61 -0.99 4.97
C VAL A 301 -4.85 -0.11 4.80
N GLN A 302 -5.07 0.89 5.64
CA GLN A 302 -6.22 1.80 5.57
C GLN A 302 -6.33 2.50 4.22
N ARG A 303 -5.20 2.91 3.60
CA ARG A 303 -5.19 3.52 2.26
C ARG A 303 -5.51 2.53 1.13
N CYS A 304 -5.22 1.25 1.32
CA CYS A 304 -5.50 0.20 0.34
C CYS A 304 -6.92 -0.39 0.47
N MET A 305 -7.57 -0.26 1.63
CA MET A 305 -8.92 -0.79 1.88
C MET A 305 -10.05 -0.16 1.05
N LEU A 306 -9.79 0.98 0.39
CA LEU A 306 -10.73 1.68 -0.50
C LEU A 306 -10.15 1.97 -1.89
N ALA A 307 -8.93 1.51 -2.18
CA ALA A 307 -8.31 1.68 -3.50
C ALA A 307 -8.78 0.58 -4.44
N SER A 308 -9.07 0.94 -5.69
CA SER A 308 -9.34 -0.02 -6.77
C SER A 308 -8.03 -0.65 -7.28
N ALA A 309 -8.15 -1.80 -7.95
CA ALA A 309 -7.02 -2.46 -8.61
C ALA A 309 -6.26 -1.50 -9.55
N CYS A 310 -6.97 -0.62 -10.24
CA CYS A 310 -6.41 0.19 -11.32
C CYS A 310 -5.83 1.54 -10.86
N GLU A 311 -6.02 1.92 -9.60
CA GLU A 311 -5.30 3.02 -8.95
C GLU A 311 -3.94 2.57 -8.39
N VAL A 312 -3.70 1.26 -8.30
CA VAL A 312 -2.55 0.68 -7.58
C VAL A 312 -1.66 -0.18 -8.47
N LEU A 313 -2.26 -1.06 -9.27
CA LEU A 313 -1.53 -1.99 -10.13
C LEU A 313 -1.13 -1.31 -11.44
N PRO A 314 0.05 -1.62 -12.01
CA PRO A 314 0.44 -1.10 -13.31
C PRO A 314 -0.54 -1.59 -14.38
N GLY A 315 -1.03 -0.67 -15.20
CA GLY A 315 -1.94 -0.98 -16.30
C GLY A 315 -1.33 -1.99 -17.26
N GLN A 316 -2.11 -3.00 -17.64
CA GLN A 316 -1.68 -4.11 -18.48
C GLN A 316 -1.93 -3.79 -19.97
N PRO A 317 -1.05 -4.24 -20.90
CA PRO A 317 -1.34 -4.11 -22.32
C PRO A 317 -2.62 -4.88 -22.68
N LEU A 318 -3.33 -4.44 -23.73
CA LEU A 318 -4.55 -5.14 -24.17
C LEU A 318 -4.22 -6.60 -24.53
N SER A 319 -4.91 -7.50 -23.85
CA SER A 319 -5.02 -8.93 -24.14
C SER A 319 -6.49 -9.33 -24.13
N LEU A 320 -6.81 -10.46 -24.76
CA LEU A 320 -8.16 -11.03 -24.74
C LEU A 320 -8.08 -12.46 -24.22
N THR A 321 -8.48 -12.66 -22.96
CA THR A 321 -8.55 -13.98 -22.34
C THR A 321 -9.90 -14.60 -22.67
N GLU A 322 -9.91 -15.77 -23.32
CA GLU A 322 -11.14 -16.49 -23.66
C GLU A 322 -11.93 -16.88 -22.39
N ILE A 323 -13.25 -16.67 -22.41
CA ILE A 323 -14.18 -17.01 -21.34
C ILE A 323 -15.40 -17.76 -21.89
N ALA A 324 -15.89 -18.74 -21.15
CA ALA A 324 -17.02 -19.54 -21.60
C ALA A 324 -18.33 -18.71 -21.69
N PHE A 325 -18.82 -18.47 -22.91
CA PHE A 325 -20.16 -17.98 -23.13
C PHE A 325 -21.19 -19.11 -22.86
N PRO A 326 -22.29 -18.85 -22.13
CA PRO A 326 -23.30 -19.87 -21.86
C PRO A 326 -23.98 -20.34 -23.17
N PRO A 327 -24.26 -21.65 -23.36
CA PRO A 327 -24.80 -22.15 -24.62
C PRO A 327 -26.06 -21.40 -25.07
N PRO A 328 -26.06 -20.75 -26.26
CA PRO A 328 -27.17 -19.92 -26.69
C PRO A 328 -28.36 -20.78 -27.10
N GLY A 329 -29.33 -20.95 -26.19
CA GLY A 329 -30.58 -21.70 -26.41
C GLY A 329 -31.51 -21.15 -27.51
N HIS A 330 -31.07 -20.11 -28.24
CA HIS A 330 -31.79 -19.42 -29.31
C HIS A 330 -30.95 -19.22 -30.58
N ALA A 331 -29.82 -19.94 -30.74
CA ALA A 331 -29.05 -19.89 -31.99
C ALA A 331 -29.89 -20.40 -33.18
N ARG A 332 -30.11 -19.54 -34.18
CA ARG A 332 -30.83 -19.85 -35.43
C ARG A 332 -29.99 -20.77 -36.33
N GLN A 333 -30.07 -22.08 -36.11
CA GLN A 333 -29.28 -23.09 -36.85
C GLN A 333 -29.75 -23.35 -38.29
N THR A 334 -30.92 -22.85 -38.69
CA THR A 334 -31.46 -22.99 -40.06
C THR A 334 -32.03 -21.66 -40.55
N PRO A 335 -31.97 -21.35 -41.86
CA PRO A 335 -32.75 -20.27 -42.45
C PRO A 335 -34.25 -20.50 -42.26
N ASP A 336 -35.01 -19.44 -41.97
CA ASP A 336 -36.47 -19.46 -42.12
C ASP A 336 -36.83 -19.45 -43.61
N SER A 337 -37.93 -20.10 -44.00
CA SER A 337 -38.39 -20.17 -45.42
C SER A 337 -38.90 -18.85 -46.02
N GLY A 338 -38.68 -17.73 -45.32
CA GLY A 338 -38.92 -16.36 -45.77
C GLY A 338 -37.70 -15.43 -45.62
N ALA A 339 -36.50 -15.98 -45.42
CA ALA A 339 -35.27 -15.19 -45.38
C ALA A 339 -35.02 -14.48 -46.73
N SER A 340 -34.79 -13.16 -46.70
CA SER A 340 -34.27 -12.41 -47.84
C SER A 340 -32.76 -12.58 -47.95
N ALA A 341 -32.17 -12.24 -49.10
CA ALA A 341 -30.71 -12.21 -49.27
C ALA A 341 -29.98 -11.31 -48.25
N THR A 342 -30.69 -10.36 -47.64
CA THR A 342 -30.19 -9.45 -46.58
C THR A 342 -30.42 -9.94 -45.16
N THR A 343 -30.97 -11.15 -44.96
CA THR A 343 -31.26 -11.70 -43.62
C THR A 343 -30.20 -12.72 -43.24
N TRP A 344 -29.48 -12.50 -42.14
CA TRP A 344 -28.51 -13.46 -41.63
C TRP A 344 -29.16 -14.75 -41.12
N TYR A 345 -28.43 -15.85 -41.27
CA TYR A 345 -28.78 -17.18 -40.79
C TYR A 345 -27.54 -17.88 -40.23
N GLY A 346 -27.75 -18.98 -39.49
CA GLY A 346 -26.66 -19.86 -39.07
C GLY A 346 -25.60 -19.16 -38.23
N LEU A 347 -25.98 -18.62 -37.06
CA LEU A 347 -25.02 -18.12 -36.07
C LEU A 347 -24.06 -19.27 -35.70
N VAL A 348 -22.82 -19.17 -36.16
CA VAL A 348 -21.83 -20.27 -36.20
C VAL A 348 -21.28 -20.58 -34.81
N GLY A 349 -21.13 -19.53 -34.02
CA GLY A 349 -20.64 -19.55 -32.65
C GLY A 349 -20.86 -18.20 -31.97
N ILE A 350 -20.61 -18.17 -30.66
CA ILE A 350 -20.43 -16.93 -29.89
C ILE A 350 -19.16 -17.13 -29.08
N ASP A 351 -18.06 -16.54 -29.53
CA ASP A 351 -16.82 -16.53 -28.76
C ASP A 351 -16.87 -15.34 -27.80
N ALA A 352 -16.33 -15.50 -26.59
CA ALA A 352 -16.32 -14.43 -25.60
C ALA A 352 -14.95 -14.31 -24.95
N TYR A 353 -14.57 -13.07 -24.64
CA TYR A 353 -13.28 -12.74 -24.03
C TYR A 353 -13.47 -11.71 -22.91
N SER A 354 -12.50 -11.66 -21.99
CA SER A 354 -12.31 -10.55 -21.07
C SER A 354 -11.00 -9.81 -21.38
N THR A 355 -11.07 -8.48 -21.42
CA THR A 355 -9.89 -7.61 -21.34
C THR A 355 -9.24 -7.72 -19.95
N PRO A 356 -8.02 -7.18 -19.75
CA PRO A 356 -7.52 -6.88 -18.41
C PRO A 356 -8.55 -6.07 -17.58
N GLU A 357 -8.56 -6.31 -16.28
CA GLU A 357 -9.30 -5.49 -15.30
C GLU A 357 -8.81 -4.04 -15.33
N CYS A 358 -7.49 -3.85 -15.48
CA CYS A 358 -6.82 -2.56 -15.50
C CYS A 358 -5.97 -2.42 -16.77
N PRO A 359 -6.55 -1.99 -17.91
CA PRO A 359 -5.80 -1.79 -19.15
C PRO A 359 -4.94 -0.51 -19.09
N ALA A 360 -3.75 -0.56 -19.70
CA ALA A 360 -2.78 0.54 -19.74
C ALA A 360 -3.27 1.79 -20.49
N THR A 361 -4.24 1.60 -21.38
CA THR A 361 -4.94 2.65 -22.14
C THR A 361 -6.42 2.29 -22.22
N PRO A 362 -7.35 3.26 -22.30
CA PRO A 362 -8.76 2.98 -22.52
C PRO A 362 -8.97 2.08 -23.74
N VAL A 363 -9.66 0.96 -23.56
CA VAL A 363 -9.89 -0.02 -24.63
C VAL A 363 -11.02 0.48 -25.55
N THR A 364 -10.82 0.31 -26.85
CA THR A 364 -11.82 0.61 -27.89
C THR A 364 -12.15 -0.65 -28.67
N ILE A 365 -13.34 -0.68 -29.29
CA ILE A 365 -13.75 -1.83 -30.12
C ILE A 365 -12.80 -2.06 -31.32
N GLN A 366 -12.22 -0.99 -31.89
CA GLN A 366 -11.21 -1.13 -32.96
C GLN A 366 -9.96 -1.86 -32.44
N ALA A 367 -9.43 -1.45 -31.27
CA ALA A 367 -8.26 -2.11 -30.68
C ALA A 367 -8.52 -3.58 -30.32
N VAL A 368 -9.76 -3.92 -29.95
CA VAL A 368 -10.21 -5.30 -29.74
C VAL A 368 -10.22 -6.09 -31.05
N VAL A 369 -10.80 -5.53 -32.12
CA VAL A 369 -10.88 -6.18 -33.44
C VAL A 369 -9.49 -6.34 -34.07
N ASP A 370 -8.62 -5.32 -33.98
CA ASP A 370 -7.23 -5.40 -34.45
C ASP A 370 -6.43 -6.46 -33.68
N HIS A 371 -6.65 -6.59 -32.36
CA HIS A 371 -6.03 -7.63 -31.55
C HIS A 371 -6.49 -9.03 -31.97
N LEU A 372 -7.80 -9.22 -32.21
CA LEU A 372 -8.34 -10.50 -32.72
C LEU A 372 -7.80 -10.80 -34.12
N HIS A 373 -7.88 -9.87 -35.06
CA HIS A 373 -7.34 -10.03 -36.41
C HIS A 373 -5.86 -10.44 -36.38
N GLY A 374 -5.05 -9.76 -35.56
CA GLY A 374 -3.62 -10.03 -35.43
C GLY A 374 -3.25 -11.32 -34.68
N THR A 375 -4.16 -11.91 -33.88
CA THR A 375 -3.87 -13.10 -33.05
C THR A 375 -4.58 -14.38 -33.51
N THR A 376 -5.84 -14.30 -33.95
CA THR A 376 -6.63 -15.45 -34.39
C THR A 376 -6.78 -15.54 -35.91
N GLN A 377 -6.69 -14.40 -36.61
CA GLN A 377 -7.06 -14.26 -38.03
C GLN A 377 -8.50 -14.72 -38.36
N THR A 378 -9.38 -14.82 -37.35
CA THR A 378 -10.78 -15.26 -37.53
C THR A 378 -11.75 -14.13 -37.85
N VAL A 379 -11.28 -12.87 -37.88
CA VAL A 379 -12.05 -11.65 -38.18
C VAL A 379 -11.28 -10.76 -39.18
N PRO A 380 -11.97 -9.93 -39.99
CA PRO A 380 -11.34 -8.89 -40.80
C PRO A 380 -10.61 -7.81 -39.97
N PRO A 381 -9.72 -7.00 -40.59
CA PRO A 381 -9.16 -5.78 -39.99
C PRO A 381 -10.24 -4.77 -39.57
N SER A 382 -9.99 -3.94 -38.55
CA SER A 382 -11.02 -3.02 -38.03
C SER A 382 -11.44 -1.92 -39.02
N ASP A 383 -10.62 -1.57 -40.00
CA ASP A 383 -10.93 -0.58 -41.04
C ASP A 383 -11.84 -1.13 -42.17
N TRP A 384 -12.18 -2.41 -42.14
CA TRP A 384 -13.13 -3.05 -43.07
C TRP A 384 -14.59 -3.01 -42.59
N GLY A 385 -14.84 -2.50 -41.38
CA GLY A 385 -16.16 -2.51 -40.75
C GLY A 385 -16.58 -1.18 -40.13
N GLU A 386 -17.87 -1.05 -39.88
CA GLU A 386 -18.48 0.17 -39.33
C GLU A 386 -18.58 0.08 -37.81
N VAL A 387 -18.23 1.18 -37.12
CA VAL A 387 -18.25 1.29 -35.65
C VAL A 387 -19.50 2.03 -35.22
N THR A 388 -20.25 1.43 -34.30
CA THR A 388 -21.57 1.89 -33.88
C THR A 388 -21.79 1.68 -32.38
N ASP A 389 -22.90 2.19 -31.86
CA ASP A 389 -23.31 2.00 -30.46
C ASP A 389 -24.58 1.12 -30.34
N ARG A 390 -25.05 0.93 -29.11
CA ARG A 390 -26.27 0.17 -28.81
C ARG A 390 -27.52 0.65 -29.58
N ALA A 391 -27.60 1.91 -30.01
CA ALA A 391 -28.72 2.42 -30.79
C ALA A 391 -28.57 2.07 -32.27
N GLY A 392 -27.41 2.33 -32.87
CA GLY A 392 -27.17 2.00 -34.29
C GLY A 392 -27.22 0.49 -34.57
N MET A 393 -26.71 -0.34 -33.65
CA MET A 393 -26.89 -1.81 -33.63
C MET A 393 -28.32 -2.29 -33.95
N VAL A 394 -29.32 -1.50 -33.54
CA VAL A 394 -30.75 -1.80 -33.67
C VAL A 394 -31.39 -1.08 -34.86
N VAL A 395 -30.93 0.12 -35.20
CA VAL A 395 -31.44 0.89 -36.36
C VAL A 395 -31.09 0.20 -37.67
N ASP A 396 -29.85 -0.29 -37.79
CA ASP A 396 -29.30 -0.84 -39.03
C ASP A 396 -29.65 -2.34 -39.22
N ASN A 397 -30.32 -2.96 -38.24
CA ASN A 397 -30.81 -4.34 -38.28
C ASN A 397 -29.74 -5.41 -38.59
N TYR A 398 -28.59 -5.31 -37.91
CA TYR A 398 -27.55 -6.37 -37.87
C TYR A 398 -28.09 -7.65 -37.16
N PHE A 399 -27.29 -8.28 -36.30
CA PHE A 399 -27.69 -9.39 -35.40
C PHE A 399 -28.93 -9.10 -34.51
N PHE A 400 -29.47 -7.87 -34.50
CA PHE A 400 -30.47 -7.36 -33.56
C PHE A 400 -31.57 -6.51 -34.22
N GLY A 401 -32.59 -7.13 -34.81
CA GLY A 401 -33.76 -6.43 -35.38
C GLY A 401 -34.68 -5.70 -34.38
N SER A 402 -34.32 -5.64 -33.10
CA SER A 402 -34.90 -4.76 -32.08
C SER A 402 -33.99 -4.68 -30.84
N SER A 403 -34.18 -3.63 -30.03
CA SER A 403 -33.58 -3.54 -28.69
C SER A 403 -34.15 -4.58 -27.70
N SER A 404 -35.21 -5.29 -28.08
CA SER A 404 -35.80 -6.42 -27.37
C SER A 404 -35.40 -7.78 -27.96
N SER A 405 -34.37 -7.83 -28.82
CA SER A 405 -33.86 -9.08 -29.40
C SER A 405 -33.48 -10.08 -28.29
N PRO A 406 -34.00 -11.32 -28.30
CA PRO A 406 -33.65 -12.34 -27.30
C PRO A 406 -32.15 -12.65 -27.27
N LEU A 407 -31.45 -12.51 -28.40
CA LEU A 407 -29.99 -12.67 -28.46
C LEU A 407 -29.28 -11.54 -27.70
N LEU A 408 -29.68 -10.27 -27.91
CA LEU A 408 -29.11 -9.13 -27.18
C LEU A 408 -29.36 -9.24 -25.68
N ALA A 409 -30.56 -9.66 -25.29
CA ALA A 409 -30.91 -9.86 -23.88
C ALA A 409 -30.07 -10.94 -23.18
N VAL A 410 -29.73 -12.04 -23.88
CA VAL A 410 -28.82 -13.09 -23.36
C VAL A 410 -27.38 -12.57 -23.27
N ILE A 411 -26.90 -11.84 -24.28
CA ILE A 411 -25.56 -11.25 -24.27
C ILE A 411 -25.44 -10.19 -23.16
N ASP A 412 -26.44 -9.32 -23.00
CA ASP A 412 -26.51 -8.32 -21.92
C ASP A 412 -26.53 -8.98 -20.54
N ALA A 413 -27.32 -10.05 -20.35
CA ALA A 413 -27.36 -10.79 -19.09
C ALA A 413 -26.01 -11.45 -18.75
N PHE A 414 -25.24 -11.89 -19.76
CA PHE A 414 -23.87 -12.39 -19.57
C PHE A 414 -22.85 -11.27 -19.33
N ALA A 415 -23.00 -10.13 -20.00
CA ALA A 415 -22.04 -9.02 -19.98
C ALA A 415 -22.29 -7.95 -18.92
N GLY A 416 -23.43 -7.99 -18.21
CA GLY A 416 -23.85 -6.98 -17.24
C GLY A 416 -24.59 -5.78 -17.85
N GLY A 417 -24.85 -5.79 -19.16
CA GLY A 417 -25.54 -4.73 -19.88
C GLY A 417 -24.80 -3.39 -19.90
N GLY A 418 -25.55 -2.29 -20.06
CA GLY A 418 -25.00 -0.94 -20.11
C GLY A 418 -24.53 -0.49 -21.51
N PRO A 419 -23.57 0.45 -21.60
CA PRO A 419 -23.03 0.90 -22.88
C PRO A 419 -22.36 -0.23 -23.66
N ILE A 420 -22.48 -0.20 -24.98
CA ILE A 420 -21.79 -1.09 -25.91
C ILE A 420 -21.03 -0.22 -26.92
N GLN A 421 -19.77 -0.55 -27.19
CA GLN A 421 -19.11 -0.19 -28.44
C GLN A 421 -19.19 -1.41 -29.36
N ALA A 422 -19.76 -1.25 -30.55
CA ALA A 422 -19.95 -2.34 -31.51
C ALA A 422 -19.20 -2.06 -32.82
N TRP A 423 -18.81 -3.13 -33.49
CA TRP A 423 -18.21 -3.09 -34.83
C TRP A 423 -18.79 -4.23 -35.67
N PHE A 424 -19.15 -3.92 -36.90
CA PHE A 424 -19.69 -4.90 -37.84
C PHE A 424 -18.99 -4.83 -39.19
N ALA A 425 -18.66 -5.99 -39.75
CA ALA A 425 -18.08 -6.12 -41.08
C ALA A 425 -18.69 -7.33 -41.80
N TRP A 426 -18.58 -7.33 -43.13
CA TRP A 426 -18.93 -8.47 -43.96
C TRP A 426 -17.87 -8.69 -45.04
N GLU A 427 -17.71 -9.93 -45.48
CA GLU A 427 -16.85 -10.30 -46.61
C GLU A 427 -17.60 -11.25 -47.56
N GLU A 428 -17.34 -11.16 -48.86
CA GLU A 428 -17.92 -12.07 -49.85
C GLU A 428 -17.19 -13.42 -49.86
N LEU A 429 -17.96 -14.50 -49.67
CA LEU A 429 -17.47 -15.86 -49.73
C LEU A 429 -17.66 -16.43 -51.15
N PRO A 430 -16.62 -17.00 -51.79
CA PRO A 430 -16.75 -17.57 -53.12
C PRO A 430 -17.62 -18.84 -53.11
N CYS A 431 -18.82 -18.77 -53.68
CA CYS A 431 -19.69 -19.92 -53.91
C CYS A 431 -20.11 -20.04 -55.39
N HIS A 432 -20.58 -21.22 -55.81
CA HIS A 432 -20.80 -21.51 -57.23
C HIS A 432 -22.19 -21.09 -57.70
N ASN A 433 -22.25 -20.00 -58.47
CA ASN A 433 -23.47 -19.37 -59.00
C ASN A 433 -24.42 -18.82 -57.91
N CYS A 434 -23.85 -18.33 -56.81
CA CYS A 434 -24.56 -17.67 -55.73
C CYS A 434 -23.73 -16.52 -55.14
N HIS A 435 -24.39 -15.57 -54.50
CA HIS A 435 -23.74 -14.67 -53.54
C HIS A 435 -23.96 -15.15 -52.10
N SER A 436 -22.88 -15.26 -51.34
CA SER A 436 -22.90 -15.58 -49.91
C SER A 436 -21.85 -14.73 -49.20
N TYR A 437 -22.15 -14.27 -48.00
CA TYR A 437 -21.32 -13.36 -47.23
C TYR A 437 -21.14 -13.89 -45.82
N ALA A 438 -19.92 -13.81 -45.28
CA ALA A 438 -19.72 -13.97 -43.83
C ALA A 438 -19.92 -12.61 -43.16
N GLU A 439 -20.68 -12.59 -42.07
CA GLU A 439 -20.98 -11.40 -41.30
C GLU A 439 -20.38 -11.54 -39.89
N TYR A 440 -19.70 -10.49 -39.47
CA TYR A 440 -18.93 -10.42 -38.24
C TYR A 440 -19.50 -9.31 -37.35
N GLY A 441 -19.73 -9.61 -36.08
CA GLY A 441 -20.13 -8.62 -35.07
C GLY A 441 -19.24 -8.71 -33.84
N ALA A 442 -18.53 -7.64 -33.52
CA ALA A 442 -17.75 -7.51 -32.30
C ALA A 442 -18.45 -6.54 -31.34
N LEU A 443 -18.74 -6.97 -30.12
CA LEU A 443 -19.39 -6.15 -29.09
C LEU A 443 -18.47 -6.04 -27.87
N TYR A 444 -18.07 -4.82 -27.51
CA TYR A 444 -17.31 -4.53 -26.30
C TYR A 444 -18.18 -3.81 -25.27
N TYR A 445 -18.16 -4.31 -24.04
CA TYR A 445 -18.89 -3.79 -22.87
C TYR A 445 -17.89 -3.12 -21.90
N PRO A 446 -17.70 -1.79 -21.95
CA PRO A 446 -16.61 -1.12 -21.22
C PRO A 446 -16.73 -1.24 -19.70
N ASN A 447 -17.96 -1.37 -19.18
CA ASN A 447 -18.23 -1.45 -17.74
C ASN A 447 -17.84 -2.81 -17.11
N SER A 448 -17.61 -3.84 -17.92
CA SER A 448 -17.34 -5.22 -17.45
C SER A 448 -16.14 -5.89 -18.12
N GLY A 449 -15.44 -5.16 -19.00
CA GLY A 449 -14.28 -5.68 -19.74
C GLY A 449 -14.62 -6.80 -20.74
N LYS A 450 -15.90 -7.10 -20.98
CA LYS A 450 -16.28 -8.24 -21.83
C LYS A 450 -16.33 -7.88 -23.31
N VAL A 451 -15.76 -8.76 -24.13
CA VAL A 451 -15.85 -8.77 -25.59
C VAL A 451 -16.66 -9.99 -26.00
N ILE A 452 -17.56 -9.81 -26.96
CA ILE A 452 -18.43 -10.85 -27.50
C ILE A 452 -18.29 -10.82 -29.02
N MET A 453 -17.91 -11.96 -29.60
CA MET A 453 -17.75 -12.13 -31.04
C MET A 453 -18.89 -12.98 -31.60
N LEU A 454 -19.51 -12.48 -32.66
CA LEU A 454 -20.61 -13.09 -33.39
C LEU A 454 -20.14 -13.35 -34.83
N LYS A 455 -20.42 -14.55 -35.33
CA LYS A 455 -20.24 -14.89 -36.75
C LYS A 455 -21.48 -15.57 -37.31
N SER A 456 -21.98 -15.08 -38.42
CA SER A 456 -23.12 -15.63 -39.17
C SER A 456 -22.82 -15.60 -40.67
N TYR A 457 -23.78 -16.05 -41.49
CA TYR A 457 -23.74 -15.88 -42.93
C TYR A 457 -25.04 -15.24 -43.44
N HIS A 458 -24.96 -14.48 -44.52
CA HIS A 458 -26.13 -14.00 -45.28
C HIS A 458 -25.91 -14.15 -46.79
N GLY A 459 -26.89 -13.74 -47.61
CA GLY A 459 -26.93 -14.00 -49.05
C GLY A 459 -27.58 -15.34 -49.41
N TYR A 460 -28.40 -15.34 -50.47
CA TYR A 460 -28.94 -16.56 -51.09
C TYR A 460 -29.48 -16.25 -52.50
N ASP A 461 -28.94 -16.94 -53.51
CA ASP A 461 -29.52 -17.05 -54.85
C ASP A 461 -29.89 -18.52 -55.12
N TRP A 462 -30.86 -18.76 -56.01
CA TRP A 462 -31.44 -20.08 -56.32
C TRP A 462 -31.30 -20.43 -57.81
#